data_AF-A0A2V8DMV0-F1
#
_entry.id   AF-A0A2V8DMV0-F1
#
_cell.length_a   1.000
_cell.length_b   1.000
_cell.length_c   1.000
_cell.angle_alpha   90.00
_cell.angle_beta   90.00
_cell.angle_gamma   90.00
#
_symmetry.space_group_name_H-M   'P 1'
#
loop_
_entity.id
_entity.type
_entity.pdbx_description
1 polymer ?
#
loop_
_entity_poly.entity_id
_entity_poly.type
_entity_poly.pdbx_seq_one_letter_code
_entity_poly.pdbx_strand_id
1 'polypeptide(L)'
;MTIRLFALFVVPGLVVAASSAVGTQAPAPSAGLPKPGFHHIHMNSTNPTAAINEFLKVYPASTKVTGGGFEGLKTANDVYMLFTKVTTPPPAPGPDRVSATAPQTAFWHHVWAVADGRQTLKSLRASDPNF
;
A
#
# COMPACT_ATOMS: atom_id res chain seq x y z
N MET A 1 -14.94 39.06 65.63
CA MET A 1 -15.21 40.44 65.20
C MET A 1 -13.92 41.23 65.33
N THR A 2 -13.20 41.43 64.23
CA THR A 2 -11.95 42.21 64.23
C THR A 2 -11.78 42.81 62.84
N ILE A 3 -12.02 44.11 62.72
CA ILE A 3 -11.91 44.88 61.47
C ILE A 3 -10.46 45.34 61.35
N ARG A 4 -9.79 45.03 60.25
CA ARG A 4 -8.50 45.63 59.88
C ARG A 4 -8.71 46.59 58.71
N LEU A 5 -8.48 47.87 58.96
CA LEU A 5 -8.42 48.93 57.96
C LEU A 5 -7.19 48.72 57.07
N PHE A 6 -7.37 48.64 55.76
CA PHE A 6 -6.28 48.74 54.79
C PHE A 6 -6.36 50.09 54.07
N ALA A 7 -5.24 50.83 54.14
CA ALA A 7 -5.05 52.10 53.49
C ALA A 7 -5.01 51.92 51.96
N LEU A 8 -5.77 52.75 51.25
CA LEU A 8 -5.87 52.78 49.79
C LEU A 8 -4.69 53.59 49.23
N PHE A 9 -3.75 52.94 48.54
CA PHE A 9 -2.79 53.64 47.67
C PHE A 9 -3.39 53.70 46.26
N VAL A 10 -3.74 54.90 45.80
CA VAL A 10 -4.14 55.14 44.40
C VAL A 10 -2.87 55.35 43.58
N VAL A 11 -2.52 54.37 42.75
CA VAL A 11 -1.50 54.52 41.70
C VAL A 11 -2.23 54.88 40.41
N PRO A 12 -1.92 56.00 39.74
CA PRO A 12 -2.46 56.26 38.42
C PRO A 12 -1.76 55.34 37.41
N GLY A 13 -2.45 54.28 37.01
CA GLY A 13 -2.01 53.36 35.97
C GLY A 13 -2.07 54.03 34.59
N LEU A 14 -0.91 54.15 33.94
CA LEU A 14 -0.78 54.54 32.54
C LEU A 14 -1.44 53.46 31.67
N VAL A 15 -2.58 53.76 31.06
CA VAL A 15 -3.25 52.86 30.12
C VAL A 15 -2.53 52.97 28.78
N VAL A 16 -1.61 52.04 28.50
CA VAL A 16 -1.06 51.84 27.16
C VAL A 16 -2.12 51.11 26.34
N ALA A 17 -2.78 51.83 25.42
CA ALA A 17 -3.67 51.22 24.44
C ALA A 17 -2.83 50.37 23.46
N ALA A 18 -2.82 49.06 23.67
CA ALA A 18 -2.27 48.12 22.70
C ALA A 18 -3.25 48.05 21.52
N SER A 19 -2.88 48.68 20.41
CA SER A 19 -3.56 48.50 19.13
C SER A 19 -3.35 47.07 18.66
N SER A 20 -4.33 46.19 18.92
CA SER A 20 -4.38 44.85 18.35
C SER A 20 -4.59 44.99 16.85
N ALA A 21 -3.50 44.97 16.07
CA ALA A 21 -3.59 44.75 14.64
C ALA A 21 -4.24 43.37 14.45
N VAL A 22 -5.51 43.36 14.03
CA VAL A 22 -6.18 42.15 13.56
C VAL A 22 -5.52 41.79 12.24
N GLY A 23 -4.40 41.07 12.34
CA GLY A 23 -3.78 40.44 11.18
C GLY A 23 -4.76 39.41 10.64
N THR A 24 -5.18 39.59 9.39
CA THR A 24 -5.88 38.55 8.65
C THR A 24 -4.92 37.37 8.50
N GLN A 25 -4.97 36.42 9.43
CA GLN A 25 -4.21 35.19 9.32
C GLN A 25 -4.82 34.40 8.15
N ALA A 26 -4.13 34.43 7.01
CA ALA A 26 -4.49 33.58 5.88
C ALA A 26 -4.55 32.12 6.38
N PRO A 27 -5.57 31.33 5.98
CA PRO A 27 -5.64 29.93 6.34
C PRO A 27 -4.31 29.25 6.02
N ALA A 28 -3.73 28.55 6.99
CA ALA A 28 -2.56 27.74 6.74
C ALA A 28 -2.86 26.78 5.57
N PRO A 29 -1.94 26.61 4.61
CA PRO A 29 -2.14 25.65 3.53
C PRO A 29 -2.54 24.30 4.12
N SER A 30 -3.67 23.75 3.67
CA SER A 30 -4.03 22.38 3.99
C SER A 30 -2.82 21.51 3.65
N ALA A 31 -2.33 20.73 4.61
CA ALA A 31 -1.41 19.65 4.29
C ALA A 31 -2.10 18.81 3.20
N GLY A 32 -1.50 18.75 2.01
CA GLY A 32 -2.08 18.01 0.89
C GLY A 32 -2.26 16.53 1.28
N LEU A 33 -3.20 15.84 0.63
CA LEU A 33 -3.34 14.40 0.82
C LEU A 33 -2.03 13.70 0.45
N PRO A 34 -1.66 12.60 1.14
CA PRO A 34 -0.52 11.79 0.76
C PRO A 34 -0.61 11.36 -0.70
N LYS A 35 0.54 11.27 -1.38
CA LYS A 35 0.60 10.72 -2.74
C LYS A 35 0.05 9.29 -2.72
N PRO A 36 -0.91 8.93 -3.59
CA PRO A 36 -1.39 7.56 -3.68
C PRO A 36 -0.25 6.62 -4.09
N GLY A 37 -0.23 5.43 -3.46
CA GLY A 37 0.71 4.36 -3.73
C GLY A 37 0.00 3.08 -4.15
N PHE A 38 0.76 2.16 -4.75
CA PHE A 38 0.25 0.85 -5.10
C PHE A 38 0.06 0.02 -3.83
N HIS A 39 -1.20 -0.29 -3.49
CA HIS A 39 -1.52 -0.82 -2.16
C HIS A 39 -1.38 -2.34 -2.05
N HIS A 40 -1.75 -3.09 -3.08
CA HIS A 40 -1.57 -4.54 -3.26
C HIS A 40 -2.31 -4.97 -4.54
N ILE A 41 -2.09 -6.21 -4.97
CA ILE A 41 -2.96 -6.92 -5.91
C ILE A 41 -3.60 -8.11 -5.22
N HIS A 42 -4.76 -8.49 -5.71
CA HIS A 42 -5.51 -9.63 -5.21
C HIS A 42 -5.79 -10.60 -6.36
N MET A 43 -5.38 -11.85 -6.20
CA MET A 43 -5.54 -12.91 -7.20
C MET A 43 -6.44 -14.02 -6.68
N ASN A 44 -7.22 -14.62 -7.57
CA ASN A 44 -7.96 -15.83 -7.24
C ASN A 44 -7.09 -17.05 -7.51
N SER A 45 -7.10 -18.02 -6.60
CA SER A 45 -6.42 -19.30 -6.80
C SER A 45 -7.24 -20.44 -6.19
N THR A 46 -7.26 -21.59 -6.85
CA THR A 46 -7.83 -22.82 -6.27
C THR A 46 -6.93 -23.41 -5.20
N ASN A 47 -5.64 -23.11 -5.24
CA ASN A 47 -4.64 -23.51 -4.25
C ASN A 47 -3.66 -22.35 -3.96
N PRO A 48 -4.03 -21.39 -3.08
CA PRO A 48 -3.18 -20.26 -2.72
C PRO A 48 -1.79 -20.66 -2.21
N THR A 49 -1.71 -21.68 -1.36
CA THR A 49 -0.44 -22.13 -0.79
C THR A 49 0.53 -22.62 -1.87
N ALA A 50 0.05 -23.40 -2.84
CA ALA A 50 0.89 -23.85 -3.96
C ALA A 50 1.32 -22.68 -4.84
N ALA A 51 0.42 -21.74 -5.15
CA ALA A 51 0.76 -20.55 -5.93
C ALA A 51 1.84 -19.70 -5.24
N ILE A 52 1.68 -19.42 -3.94
CA ILE A 52 2.66 -18.68 -3.13
C ILE A 52 4.02 -19.37 -3.17
N ASN A 53 4.06 -20.69 -2.95
CA ASN A 53 5.31 -21.45 -2.95
C ASN A 53 6.03 -21.37 -4.30
N GLU A 54 5.30 -21.41 -5.42
CA GLU A 54 5.92 -21.28 -6.75
C GLU A 54 6.50 -19.88 -6.96
N PHE A 55 5.78 -18.82 -6.56
CA PHE A 55 6.32 -17.47 -6.64
C PHE A 55 7.57 -17.28 -5.76
N LEU A 56 7.61 -17.87 -4.56
CA LEU A 56 8.79 -17.79 -3.68
C LEU A 56 9.98 -18.56 -4.23
N LYS A 57 9.74 -19.66 -4.95
CA LYS A 57 10.78 -20.41 -5.65
C LYS A 57 11.38 -19.60 -6.80
N VAL A 58 10.54 -18.94 -7.60
CA VAL A 58 10.98 -18.14 -8.75
C VAL A 58 11.60 -16.80 -8.32
N TYR A 59 11.02 -16.15 -7.32
CA TYR A 59 11.40 -14.83 -6.83
C TYR A 59 11.77 -14.87 -5.35
N PRO A 60 12.95 -15.40 -5.00
CA PRO A 60 13.35 -15.69 -3.62
C PRO A 60 13.52 -14.46 -2.73
N ALA A 61 13.57 -13.26 -3.31
CA ALA A 61 13.57 -12.00 -2.56
C ALA A 61 12.16 -11.62 -2.02
N SER A 62 11.12 -12.35 -2.41
CA SER A 62 9.77 -12.18 -1.88
C SER A 62 9.61 -12.98 -0.57
N THR A 63 8.65 -12.58 0.26
CA THR A 63 8.39 -13.23 1.55
C THR A 63 6.93 -13.63 1.68
N LYS A 64 6.63 -14.80 2.28
CA LYS A 64 5.26 -15.19 2.61
C LYS A 64 4.70 -14.25 3.67
N VAL A 65 3.45 -13.79 3.50
CA VAL A 65 2.79 -12.87 4.43
C VAL A 65 1.29 -13.20 4.57
N THR A 66 0.68 -12.62 5.60
CA THR A 66 -0.77 -12.48 5.72
C THR A 66 -1.11 -10.99 5.77
N GLY A 67 -2.04 -10.54 4.94
CA GLY A 67 -2.48 -9.15 4.87
C GLY A 67 -4.01 -9.07 4.76
N GLY A 68 -4.65 -8.28 5.62
CA GLY A 68 -6.12 -8.13 5.59
C GLY A 68 -6.91 -9.45 5.76
N GLY A 69 -6.31 -10.47 6.38
CA GLY A 69 -6.92 -11.81 6.53
C GLY A 69 -6.64 -12.78 5.37
N PHE A 70 -5.87 -12.39 4.36
CA PHE A 70 -5.55 -13.22 3.20
C PHE A 70 -4.08 -13.63 3.21
N GLU A 71 -3.80 -14.89 2.83
CA GLU A 71 -2.43 -15.34 2.57
C GLU A 71 -1.91 -14.74 1.27
N GLY A 72 -0.60 -14.49 1.22
CA GLY A 72 0.05 -13.98 0.03
C GLY A 72 1.55 -13.94 0.15
N LEU A 73 2.13 -13.10 -0.70
CA LEU A 73 3.54 -12.76 -0.64
C LEU A 73 3.72 -11.24 -0.71
N LYS A 74 4.80 -10.76 -0.11
CA LYS A 74 5.30 -9.40 -0.23
C LYS A 74 6.57 -9.43 -1.08
N THR A 75 6.60 -8.62 -2.14
CA THR A 75 7.75 -8.48 -3.03
C THR A 75 8.88 -7.68 -2.38
N ALA A 76 10.07 -7.69 -3.00
CA ALA A 76 11.22 -6.90 -2.55
C ALA A 76 11.00 -5.37 -2.58
N ASN A 77 10.01 -4.88 -3.35
CA ASN A 77 9.62 -3.47 -3.42
C ASN A 77 8.32 -3.16 -2.64
N ASP A 78 8.06 -3.93 -1.58
CA ASP A 78 6.95 -3.73 -0.64
C ASP A 78 5.52 -3.84 -1.22
N VAL A 79 5.38 -4.44 -2.39
CA VAL A 79 4.07 -4.72 -3.00
C VAL A 79 3.55 -6.07 -2.52
N TYR A 80 2.30 -6.10 -2.09
CA TYR A 80 1.65 -7.34 -1.66
C TYR A 80 0.87 -7.96 -2.83
N MET A 81 1.01 -9.27 -3.00
CA MET A 81 0.12 -10.10 -3.82
C MET A 81 -0.61 -11.07 -2.87
N LEU A 82 -1.89 -10.80 -2.65
CA LEU A 82 -2.77 -11.56 -1.77
C LEU A 82 -3.65 -12.50 -2.59
N PHE A 83 -4.07 -13.61 -1.99
CA PHE A 83 -4.88 -14.62 -2.66
C PHE A 83 -6.22 -14.87 -1.99
N THR A 84 -7.27 -14.84 -2.79
CA THR A 84 -8.58 -15.39 -2.43
C THR A 84 -8.65 -16.83 -2.91
N LYS A 85 -9.02 -17.76 -2.00
CA LYS A 85 -9.27 -19.14 -2.38
C LYS A 85 -10.61 -19.25 -3.08
N VAL A 86 -10.61 -19.80 -4.30
CA VAL A 86 -11.81 -20.10 -5.08
C VAL A 86 -11.93 -21.60 -5.34
N THR A 87 -13.13 -22.10 -5.63
CA THR A 87 -13.35 -23.54 -5.92
C THR A 87 -13.19 -23.89 -7.40
N THR A 88 -13.27 -22.90 -8.28
CA THR A 88 -13.23 -23.07 -9.73
C THR A 88 -12.19 -22.12 -10.33
N PRO A 89 -11.31 -22.58 -11.24
CA PRO A 89 -10.37 -21.69 -11.94
C PRO A 89 -11.12 -20.68 -12.82
N PRO A 90 -10.47 -19.55 -13.20
CA PRO A 90 -11.06 -18.63 -14.16
C PRO A 90 -11.38 -19.34 -15.48
N PRO A 91 -12.46 -18.95 -16.18
CA PRO A 91 -12.87 -19.58 -17.44
C PRO A 91 -11.91 -19.26 -18.60
N ALA A 92 -11.11 -18.20 -18.46
CA ALA A 92 -10.10 -17.82 -19.41
C ALA A 92 -8.96 -18.85 -19.39
N PRO A 93 -8.64 -19.47 -20.52
CA PRO A 93 -7.49 -20.33 -20.61
C PRO A 93 -6.20 -19.50 -20.50
N GLY A 94 -5.10 -20.13 -20.07
CA GLY A 94 -3.77 -19.51 -20.15
C GLY A 94 -3.40 -19.08 -21.57
N PRO A 95 -2.31 -18.33 -21.77
CA PRO A 95 -1.91 -17.81 -23.08
C PRO A 95 -1.73 -18.91 -24.15
N ASP A 96 -1.52 -20.17 -23.72
CA ASP A 96 -1.38 -21.37 -24.53
C ASP A 96 -2.72 -22.07 -24.90
N ARG A 97 -3.86 -21.60 -24.37
CA ARG A 97 -5.15 -22.31 -24.47
C ARG A 97 -6.31 -21.44 -25.00
N VAL A 98 -6.02 -20.25 -25.51
CA VAL A 98 -7.03 -19.34 -26.07
C VAL A 98 -7.75 -20.00 -27.24
N SER A 99 -9.09 -20.00 -27.21
CA SER A 99 -9.94 -20.55 -28.27
C SER A 99 -11.14 -19.64 -28.55
N ALA A 100 -11.87 -19.90 -29.64
CA ALA A 100 -13.10 -19.16 -29.95
C ALA A 100 -14.19 -19.33 -28.87
N THR A 101 -14.21 -20.46 -28.16
CA THR A 101 -15.16 -20.75 -27.06
C THR A 101 -14.63 -20.36 -25.69
N ALA A 102 -13.35 -19.98 -25.60
CA ALA A 102 -12.70 -19.54 -24.39
C ALA A 102 -11.76 -18.36 -24.72
N PRO A 103 -12.35 -17.20 -25.09
CA PRO A 103 -11.59 -16.02 -25.47
C PRO A 103 -10.76 -15.51 -24.30
N GLN A 104 -9.59 -14.96 -24.60
CA GLN A 104 -8.76 -14.31 -23.60
C GLN A 104 -9.53 -13.16 -22.93
N THR A 105 -9.68 -13.21 -21.61
CA THR A 105 -10.24 -12.10 -20.81
C THR A 105 -9.15 -11.08 -20.49
N ALA A 106 -9.52 -9.95 -19.89
CA ALA A 106 -8.64 -8.81 -19.59
C ALA A 106 -7.20 -9.20 -19.22
N PHE A 107 -6.23 -8.60 -19.93
CA PHE A 107 -4.80 -8.80 -19.70
C PHE A 107 -4.38 -8.16 -18.36
N TRP A 108 -4.18 -8.98 -17.34
CA TRP A 108 -3.39 -8.58 -16.17
C TRP A 108 -2.02 -9.22 -16.30
N HIS A 109 -1.03 -8.43 -16.73
CA HIS A 109 0.37 -8.83 -16.69
C HIS A 109 1.02 -8.23 -15.45
N HIS A 110 1.57 -9.07 -14.59
CA HIS A 110 2.41 -8.64 -13.49
C HIS A 110 3.86 -8.70 -13.93
N VAL A 111 4.51 -7.54 -13.95
CA VAL A 111 5.95 -7.48 -14.21
C VAL A 111 6.67 -7.56 -12.87
N TRP A 112 7.56 -8.54 -12.73
CA TRP A 112 8.40 -8.67 -11.55
C TRP A 112 9.72 -7.94 -11.76
N ALA A 113 10.05 -7.03 -10.86
CA ALA A 113 11.38 -6.43 -10.83
C ALA A 113 12.39 -7.47 -10.31
N VAL A 114 13.41 -7.75 -11.11
CA VAL A 114 14.53 -8.64 -10.76
C VAL A 114 15.85 -7.97 -11.10
N ALA A 115 16.92 -8.35 -10.41
CA ALA A 115 18.24 -7.77 -10.64
C ALA A 115 18.81 -8.10 -12.04
N ASP A 116 18.58 -9.31 -12.53
CA ASP A 116 18.97 -9.76 -13.88
C ASP A 116 17.84 -10.58 -14.53
N GLY A 117 17.16 -9.98 -15.51
CA GLY A 117 16.07 -10.61 -16.24
C GLY A 117 16.51 -11.78 -17.12
N ARG A 118 17.72 -11.74 -17.70
CA ARG A 118 18.22 -12.82 -18.58
C ARG A 118 18.58 -14.05 -17.76
N GLN A 119 19.24 -13.85 -16.62
CA GLN A 119 19.57 -14.96 -15.72
C GLN A 119 18.31 -15.57 -15.10
N THR A 120 17.31 -14.75 -14.76
CA THR A 120 16.00 -15.23 -14.27
C THR A 120 15.30 -16.08 -15.34
N LEU A 121 15.20 -15.58 -16.58
CA LEU A 121 14.62 -16.32 -17.71
C LEU A 121 15.34 -17.65 -17.97
N LYS A 122 16.68 -17.64 -17.94
CA LYS A 122 17.49 -18.85 -18.11
C LYS A 122 17.18 -19.89 -17.03
N SER A 123 17.02 -19.46 -15.78
CA SER A 123 16.70 -20.33 -14.65
C SER A 123 15.30 -20.92 -14.77
N LEU A 124 14.32 -20.12 -15.20
CA LEU A 124 12.94 -20.56 -15.46
C LEU A 124 12.90 -21.65 -16.55
N ARG A 125 13.53 -21.41 -17.71
CA ARG A 125 13.64 -22.39 -18.80
C ARG A 125 14.36 -23.69 -18.42
N ALA A 126 15.33 -23.61 -17.50
CA ALA A 126 15.99 -24.79 -16.97
C ALA A 126 15.10 -25.58 -15.99
N SER A 127 14.19 -24.90 -15.30
CA SER A 127 13.28 -25.50 -14.32
C SER A 127 11.98 -26.04 -14.91
N ASP A 128 11.54 -25.48 -16.05
CA ASP A 128 10.40 -25.93 -16.83
C ASP A 128 10.72 -25.77 -18.32
N PRO A 129 10.87 -26.88 -19.08
CA PRO A 129 11.18 -26.82 -20.50
C PRO A 129 10.05 -26.22 -21.35
N ASN A 130 8.85 -26.01 -20.78
CA ASN A 130 7.73 -25.37 -21.47
C ASN A 130 7.60 -23.86 -21.19
N PHE A 131 8.57 -23.26 -20.48
CA PHE A 131 8.65 -21.82 -20.22
C PHE A 131 9.25 -21.02 -21.39
#